data_AF-A0A651FY08-F1
#
_entry.id   AF-A0A651FY08-F1
#
_cell.length_a   1.000
_cell.length_b   1.000
_cell.length_c   1.000
_cell.angle_alpha   90.00
_cell.angle_beta   90.00
_cell.angle_gamma   90.00
#
_symmetry.space_group_name_H-M   'P 1'
#
loop_
_entity.id
_entity.type
_entity.pdbx_description
1 polymer ?
#
loop_
_entity_poly.entity_id
_entity_poly.type
_entity_poly.pdbx_seq_one_letter_code
_entity_poly.pdbx_strand_id
1 'polypeptide(L)'
;MILFFYLRRFLFALLLLLATGATAVSSTASASTQEWPGLFIPPEYRDAAAELAKQDNGQAVEERLLEAGLAFVFPDTSLAPLQRENFHDLENRAADQKRGLWQKERYQIKDALDIAALLQQRDSLQIVRGTVYATALQTEFLYLNFEEDWRRDFTIGIPRTDLRHFRRAQLSPEDWTGKTVEVRGWLTSWNGPFITVTHPVQIRILD
;
A
#
# COMPACT_ATOMS: atom_id res chain seq x y z
N MET A 1 3.01 -6.26 27.13
CA MET A 1 2.07 -5.30 26.51
C MET A 1 2.05 -5.53 24.99
N ILE A 2 1.59 -6.71 24.56
CA ILE A 2 1.72 -7.23 23.17
C ILE A 2 0.32 -7.51 22.56
N LEU A 3 -0.77 -7.25 23.30
CA LEU A 3 -2.10 -7.72 22.93
C LEU A 3 -2.94 -6.73 22.09
N PHE A 4 -2.41 -5.55 21.75
CA PHE A 4 -3.16 -4.55 20.95
C PHE A 4 -2.91 -4.61 19.44
N PHE A 5 -1.95 -5.40 18.98
CA PHE A 5 -1.55 -5.43 17.56
C PHE A 5 -2.37 -6.35 16.65
N TYR A 6 -3.28 -7.17 17.21
CA TYR A 6 -4.12 -8.09 16.43
C TYR A 6 -5.57 -7.63 16.21
N LEU A 7 -6.03 -6.55 16.83
CA LEU A 7 -7.46 -6.22 16.89
C LEU A 7 -7.97 -5.20 15.85
N ARG A 8 -7.27 -5.05 14.71
CA ARG A 8 -7.80 -4.30 13.55
C ARG A 8 -8.07 -5.16 12.31
N ARG A 9 -7.96 -6.49 12.43
CA ARG A 9 -8.34 -7.45 11.38
C ARG A 9 -9.28 -8.51 11.94
N PHE A 10 -10.48 -8.14 12.39
CA PHE A 10 -11.59 -9.09 12.63
C PHE A 10 -12.89 -8.32 12.90
N LEU A 11 -13.41 -7.59 11.92
CA LEU A 11 -14.80 -7.10 12.00
C LEU A 11 -15.40 -6.93 10.60
N PHE A 12 -15.36 -7.99 9.79
CA PHE A 12 -16.11 -8.06 8.53
C PHE A 12 -16.46 -9.51 8.20
N ALA A 13 -17.11 -10.21 9.14
CA ALA A 13 -17.75 -11.50 8.88
C ALA A 13 -18.63 -11.93 10.08
N LEU A 14 -19.62 -11.14 10.50
CA LEU A 14 -20.75 -11.68 11.27
C LEU A 14 -21.91 -10.67 11.33
N LEU A 15 -22.85 -10.74 10.39
CA LEU A 15 -24.28 -10.56 10.69
C LEU A 15 -25.11 -10.96 9.47
N LEU A 16 -25.63 -12.19 9.45
CA LEU A 16 -26.65 -12.59 8.47
C LEU A 16 -27.59 -13.61 9.11
N LEU A 17 -28.73 -13.12 9.61
CA LEU A 17 -30.02 -13.76 9.98
C LEU A 17 -30.65 -12.90 11.10
N LEU A 18 -31.89 -12.43 11.15
CA LEU A 18 -33.17 -12.58 10.44
C LEU A 18 -33.96 -11.28 10.68
N ALA A 19 -34.70 -10.77 9.70
CA ALA A 19 -36.00 -10.11 9.94
C ALA A 19 -36.69 -9.78 8.60
N THR A 20 -37.71 -10.55 8.28
CA THR A 20 -38.80 -10.17 7.38
C THR A 20 -39.61 -9.02 7.98
N GLY A 21 -39.81 -7.95 7.23
CA GLY A 21 -40.72 -6.87 7.59
C GLY A 21 -40.52 -5.64 6.71
N ALA A 22 -41.35 -5.52 5.68
CA ALA A 22 -41.36 -4.36 4.79
C ALA A 22 -41.96 -3.14 5.49
N THR A 23 -41.23 -2.02 5.54
CA THR A 23 -41.78 -0.66 5.48
C THR A 23 -40.74 0.27 4.85
N ALA A 24 -41.18 1.08 3.90
CA ALA A 24 -40.36 2.03 3.16
C ALA A 24 -39.76 3.08 4.11
N VAL A 25 -38.43 3.14 4.14
CA VAL A 25 -37.65 4.23 4.72
C VAL A 25 -36.84 4.87 3.60
N SER A 26 -37.00 6.18 3.50
CA SER A 26 -36.37 7.13 2.59
C SER A 26 -34.94 6.74 2.19
N SER A 27 -34.77 6.44 0.90
CA SER A 27 -33.48 6.22 0.25
C SER A 27 -32.67 7.52 0.22
N THR A 28 -31.95 7.80 1.31
CA THR A 28 -30.63 8.43 1.23
C THR A 28 -29.62 7.28 1.27
N ALA A 29 -29.54 6.56 0.14
CA ALA A 29 -28.63 5.44 -0.02
C ALA A 29 -27.20 5.93 0.22
N SER A 30 -26.54 5.29 1.18
CA SER A 30 -25.11 5.43 1.45
C SER A 30 -24.35 5.37 0.14
N ALA A 31 -23.51 6.37 -0.13
CA ALA A 31 -22.51 6.29 -1.19
C ALA A 31 -21.81 4.94 -1.08
N SER A 32 -22.06 4.07 -2.06
CA SER A 32 -21.47 2.75 -2.15
C SER A 32 -19.97 2.90 -2.04
N THR A 33 -19.35 2.25 -1.04
CA THR A 33 -17.91 1.99 -1.06
C THR A 33 -17.67 1.02 -2.21
N GLN A 34 -17.67 1.53 -3.44
CA GLN A 34 -17.26 0.76 -4.59
C GLN A 34 -15.79 0.42 -4.35
N GLU A 35 -15.51 -0.86 -4.13
CA GLU A 35 -14.15 -1.35 -3.94
C GLU A 35 -13.59 -1.68 -5.32
N TRP A 36 -12.42 -1.11 -5.63
CA TRP A 36 -11.66 -1.43 -6.83
C TRP A 36 -10.49 -2.32 -6.40
N PRO A 37 -10.53 -3.65 -6.65
CA PRO A 37 -9.52 -4.58 -6.18
C PRO A 37 -8.12 -4.14 -6.58
N GLY A 38 -7.18 -4.26 -5.65
CA GLY A 38 -5.80 -3.80 -5.83
C GLY A 38 -5.58 -2.29 -5.94
N LEU A 39 -6.59 -1.46 -5.68
CA LEU A 39 -6.45 -0.01 -5.62
C LEU A 39 -6.73 0.54 -4.21
N PHE A 40 -6.01 1.59 -3.84
CA PHE A 40 -6.35 2.45 -2.72
C PHE A 40 -6.66 3.87 -3.22
N ILE A 41 -7.85 4.36 -2.92
CA ILE A 41 -8.28 5.71 -3.29
C ILE A 41 -8.35 6.58 -2.03
N PRO A 42 -7.51 7.62 -1.92
CA PRO A 42 -7.58 8.52 -0.78
C PRO A 42 -8.97 9.17 -0.68
N PRO A 43 -9.48 9.42 0.54
CA PRO A 43 -10.84 9.89 0.74
C PRO A 43 -11.25 11.08 -0.13
N GLU A 44 -10.37 12.06 -0.34
CA GLU A 44 -10.69 13.23 -1.13
C GLU A 44 -10.74 13.01 -2.65
N TYR A 45 -10.32 11.85 -3.14
CA TYR A 45 -10.41 11.47 -4.56
C TYR A 45 -11.57 10.50 -4.85
N ARG A 46 -12.33 10.07 -3.84
CA ARG A 46 -13.39 9.07 -4.01
C ARG A 46 -14.51 9.54 -4.93
N ASP A 47 -14.93 10.80 -4.82
CA ASP A 47 -16.00 11.34 -5.66
C ASP A 47 -15.54 11.46 -7.13
N ALA A 48 -14.31 11.93 -7.36
CA ALA A 48 -13.72 12.00 -8.70
C ALA A 48 -13.54 10.60 -9.31
N ALA A 49 -13.13 9.62 -8.50
CA ALA A 49 -13.00 8.23 -8.92
C ALA A 49 -14.36 7.61 -9.28
N ALA A 50 -15.38 7.83 -8.45
CA ALA A 50 -16.74 7.36 -8.71
C ALA A 50 -17.33 7.98 -9.98
N GLU A 51 -17.05 9.26 -10.25
CA GLU A 51 -17.50 9.91 -11.48
C GLU A 51 -16.78 9.36 -12.71
N LEU A 52 -15.46 9.18 -12.65
CA LEU A 52 -14.70 8.58 -13.75
C LEU A 52 -15.18 7.13 -14.01
N ALA A 53 -15.47 6.37 -12.97
CA ALA A 53 -15.93 4.99 -13.09
C ALA A 53 -17.25 4.82 -13.85
N LYS A 54 -18.11 5.85 -13.88
CA LYS A 54 -19.38 5.83 -14.64
C LYS A 54 -19.17 5.96 -16.15
N GLN A 55 -18.03 6.50 -16.58
CA GLN A 55 -17.72 6.64 -18.00
C GLN A 55 -17.39 5.27 -18.57
N ASP A 56 -17.99 4.92 -19.70
CA ASP A 56 -17.63 3.72 -20.46
C ASP A 56 -16.92 4.13 -21.74
N ASN A 57 -15.64 3.77 -21.83
CA ASN A 57 -14.80 3.96 -23.01
C ASN A 57 -14.17 2.64 -23.48
N GLY A 58 -14.68 1.50 -23.00
CA GLY A 58 -14.13 0.16 -23.27
C GLY A 58 -12.85 -0.21 -22.50
N GLN A 59 -12.31 0.67 -21.66
CA GLN A 59 -11.15 0.40 -20.81
C GLN A 59 -11.57 0.07 -19.38
N ALA A 60 -10.85 -0.85 -18.73
CA ALA A 60 -11.08 -1.21 -17.34
C ALA A 60 -11.04 0.01 -16.42
N VAL A 61 -11.95 0.05 -15.43
CA VAL A 61 -12.11 1.20 -14.54
C VAL A 61 -10.84 1.43 -13.74
N GLU A 62 -10.21 0.37 -13.22
CA GLU A 62 -9.00 0.43 -12.42
C GLU A 62 -7.85 1.07 -13.18
N GLU A 63 -7.69 0.72 -14.45
CA GLU A 63 -6.64 1.26 -15.30
C GLU A 63 -6.84 2.77 -15.52
N ARG A 64 -8.08 3.19 -15.77
CA ARG A 64 -8.42 4.62 -15.93
C ARG A 64 -8.18 5.42 -14.67
N LEU A 65 -8.51 4.86 -13.52
CA LEU A 65 -8.27 5.49 -12.22
C LEU A 65 -6.78 5.70 -11.96
N LEU A 66 -5.94 4.71 -12.32
CA LEU A 66 -4.50 4.82 -12.24
C LEU A 66 -3.94 5.84 -13.23
N GLU A 67 -4.38 5.82 -14.50
CA GLU A 67 -3.94 6.78 -15.53
C GLU A 67 -4.31 8.23 -15.22
N ALA A 68 -5.45 8.44 -14.56
CA ALA A 68 -5.89 9.76 -14.10
C ALA A 68 -5.14 10.20 -12.83
N GLY A 69 -4.37 9.31 -12.18
CA GLY A 69 -3.72 9.58 -10.90
C GLY A 69 -4.73 9.76 -9.76
N LEU A 70 -5.79 8.96 -9.73
CA LEU A 70 -6.82 9.02 -8.67
C LEU A 70 -6.65 7.91 -7.62
N ALA A 71 -5.77 6.93 -7.88
CA ALA A 71 -5.55 5.79 -7.01
C ALA A 71 -4.06 5.46 -6.88
N PHE A 72 -3.73 4.80 -5.76
CA PHE A 72 -2.51 4.03 -5.60
C PHE A 72 -2.76 2.57 -5.93
N VAL A 73 -1.73 1.87 -6.43
CA VAL A 73 -1.74 0.41 -6.44
C VAL A 73 -1.57 -0.07 -5.01
N PHE A 74 -2.61 -0.73 -4.49
CA PHE A 74 -2.57 -1.35 -3.18
C PHE A 74 -2.16 -2.81 -3.31
N PRO A 75 -1.24 -3.30 -2.45
CA PRO A 75 -0.78 -4.69 -2.50
C PRO A 75 -1.92 -5.70 -2.34
N ASP A 76 -2.33 -6.29 -3.45
CA ASP A 76 -3.38 -7.31 -3.51
C ASP A 76 -2.84 -8.61 -4.15
N THR A 77 -2.95 -9.69 -3.39
CA THR A 77 -2.47 -11.01 -3.78
C THR A 77 -3.41 -11.72 -4.74
N SER A 78 -4.64 -11.24 -4.90
CA SER A 78 -5.63 -11.79 -5.85
C SER A 78 -5.38 -11.35 -7.29
N LEU A 79 -4.68 -10.22 -7.51
CA LEU A 79 -4.36 -9.75 -8.85
C LEU A 79 -3.38 -10.69 -9.56
N ALA A 80 -3.65 -10.97 -10.83
CA ALA A 80 -2.73 -11.72 -11.68
C ALA A 80 -1.40 -10.93 -11.85
N PRO A 81 -0.23 -11.60 -11.94
CA PRO A 81 1.06 -10.92 -12.07
C PRO A 81 1.12 -9.88 -13.20
N LEU A 82 0.64 -10.22 -14.40
CA LEU A 82 0.64 -9.29 -15.54
C LEU A 82 -0.25 -8.07 -15.32
N GLN A 83 -1.41 -8.25 -14.68
CA GLN A 83 -2.31 -7.15 -14.35
C GLN A 83 -1.67 -6.21 -13.32
N ARG A 84 -0.99 -6.78 -12.32
CA ARG A 84 -0.26 -6.00 -11.31
C ARG A 84 0.87 -5.17 -11.92
N GLU A 85 1.67 -5.75 -12.81
CA GLU A 85 2.71 -4.99 -13.51
C GLU A 85 2.11 -3.87 -14.36
N ASN A 86 1.03 -4.14 -15.10
CA ASN A 86 0.32 -3.09 -15.84
C ASN A 86 -0.16 -1.96 -14.92
N PHE A 87 -0.71 -2.29 -13.75
CA PHE A 87 -1.14 -1.29 -12.77
C PHE A 87 0.02 -0.44 -12.27
N HIS A 88 1.18 -1.04 -12.00
CA HIS A 88 2.39 -0.30 -11.63
C HIS A 88 2.87 0.62 -12.74
N ASP A 89 2.81 0.19 -14.00
CA ASP A 89 3.23 1.02 -15.14
C ASP A 89 2.29 2.22 -15.33
N LEU A 90 0.98 2.03 -15.15
CA LEU A 90 -0.01 3.11 -15.20
C LEU A 90 0.19 4.10 -14.03
N GLU A 91 0.42 3.59 -12.82
CA GLU A 91 0.72 4.38 -11.62
C GLU A 91 1.97 5.25 -11.82
N ASN A 92 3.07 4.64 -12.29
CA ASN A 92 4.33 5.32 -12.56
C ASN A 92 4.18 6.41 -13.61
N ARG A 93 3.47 6.13 -14.73
CA ARG A 93 3.20 7.15 -15.76
C ARG A 93 2.40 8.33 -15.21
N ALA A 94 1.41 8.07 -14.36
CA ALA A 94 0.65 9.14 -13.72
C ALA A 94 1.50 9.95 -12.73
N ALA A 95 2.42 9.30 -12.01
CA ALA A 95 3.37 9.94 -11.12
C ALA A 95 4.37 10.83 -11.86
N ASP A 96 4.97 10.33 -12.93
CA ASP A 96 5.92 11.06 -13.79
C ASP A 96 5.30 12.30 -14.40
N GLN A 97 4.03 12.20 -14.81
CA GLN A 97 3.26 13.30 -15.40
C GLN A 97 2.57 14.18 -14.37
N LYS A 98 2.79 13.94 -13.06
CA LYS A 98 2.15 14.67 -11.95
C LYS A 98 0.63 14.78 -12.14
N ARG A 99 -0.06 13.69 -12.50
CA ARG A 99 -1.52 13.68 -12.66
C ARG A 99 -2.23 13.53 -11.32
N GLY A 100 -3.41 14.11 -11.19
CA GLY A 100 -4.28 13.93 -10.02
C GLY A 100 -3.54 14.08 -8.68
N LEU A 101 -3.54 13.01 -7.88
CA LEU A 101 -2.91 12.93 -6.57
C LEU A 101 -1.41 13.24 -6.59
N TRP A 102 -0.70 12.92 -7.67
CA TRP A 102 0.74 13.10 -7.80
C TRP A 102 1.20 14.56 -7.87
N GLN A 103 0.27 15.51 -8.06
CA GLN A 103 0.54 16.95 -7.94
C GLN A 103 0.85 17.35 -6.50
N LYS A 104 0.27 16.66 -5.52
CA LYS A 104 0.43 16.99 -4.11
C LYS A 104 1.67 16.28 -3.56
N GLU A 105 2.56 17.04 -2.93
CA GLU A 105 3.81 16.52 -2.36
C GLU A 105 3.59 15.33 -1.41
N ARG A 106 2.50 15.33 -0.63
CA ARG A 106 2.16 14.25 0.31
C ARG A 106 1.94 12.87 -0.31
N TYR A 107 1.75 12.81 -1.63
CA TYR A 107 1.50 11.59 -2.38
C TYR A 107 2.65 11.18 -3.29
N GLN A 108 3.65 12.03 -3.45
CA GLN A 108 4.82 11.68 -4.25
C GLN A 108 5.63 10.58 -3.55
N ILE A 109 6.29 9.75 -4.36
CA ILE A 109 7.22 8.74 -3.88
C ILE A 109 8.26 9.41 -2.97
N LYS A 110 8.45 8.86 -1.78
CA LYS A 110 9.34 9.40 -0.75
C LYS A 110 10.70 8.73 -0.83
N ASP A 111 11.74 9.53 -0.61
CA ASP A 111 13.08 9.01 -0.38
C ASP A 111 13.15 8.41 1.04
N ALA A 112 13.70 7.22 1.16
CA ALA A 112 13.93 6.55 2.45
C ALA A 112 14.82 7.39 3.40
N LEU A 113 15.68 8.25 2.85
CA LEU A 113 16.59 9.11 3.61
C LEU A 113 15.95 10.44 4.04
N ASP A 114 14.79 10.81 3.49
CA ASP A 114 14.06 12.01 3.91
C ASP A 114 13.14 11.72 5.11
N ILE A 115 13.78 11.55 6.27
CA ILE A 115 13.10 11.22 7.53
C ILE A 115 12.07 12.28 7.92
N ALA A 116 12.35 13.56 7.65
CA ALA A 116 11.43 14.64 7.98
C ALA A 116 10.14 14.55 7.15
N ALA A 117 10.25 14.31 5.84
CA ALA A 117 9.08 14.09 4.99
C ALA A 117 8.31 12.83 5.38
N LEU A 118 9.00 11.75 5.72
CA LEU A 118 8.36 10.49 6.14
C LEU A 118 7.57 10.67 7.45
N LEU A 119 8.16 11.31 8.47
CA LEU A 119 7.48 11.55 9.74
C LEU A 119 6.22 12.42 9.60
N GLN A 120 6.21 13.37 8.65
CA GLN A 120 5.03 14.16 8.33
C GLN A 120 3.88 13.33 7.72
N GLN A 121 4.21 12.19 7.09
CA GLN A 121 3.25 11.29 6.45
C GLN A 121 2.92 10.05 7.29
N ARG A 122 3.23 10.04 8.58
CA ARG A 122 2.87 8.93 9.48
C ARG A 122 1.37 8.63 9.44
N ASP A 123 1.03 7.38 9.68
CA ASP A 123 -0.34 6.85 9.71
C ASP A 123 -1.08 6.98 8.36
N SER A 124 -0.32 6.96 7.25
CA SER A 124 -0.86 7.03 5.89
C SER A 124 -0.22 6.00 4.97
N LEU A 125 -0.90 5.69 3.85
CA LEU A 125 -0.33 4.85 2.80
C LEU A 125 0.73 5.64 2.06
N GLN A 126 1.95 5.12 1.98
CA GLN A 126 3.07 5.76 1.32
C GLN A 126 3.79 4.77 0.40
N ILE A 127 4.47 5.33 -0.60
CA ILE A 127 5.46 4.64 -1.42
C ILE A 127 6.82 5.23 -1.05
N VAL A 128 7.73 4.39 -0.57
CA VAL A 128 9.07 4.79 -0.15
C VAL A 128 10.09 4.05 -0.99
N ARG A 129 11.09 4.77 -1.50
CA ARG A 129 12.17 4.25 -2.33
C ARG A 129 13.51 4.52 -1.67
N GLY A 130 14.42 3.55 -1.72
CA GLY A 130 15.77 3.72 -1.23
C GLY A 130 16.64 2.51 -1.47
N THR A 131 17.93 2.64 -1.19
CA THR A 131 18.89 1.53 -1.23
C THR A 131 18.99 0.92 0.16
N VAL A 132 18.82 -0.41 0.25
CA VAL A 132 18.96 -1.13 1.51
C VAL A 132 20.44 -1.09 1.93
N TYR A 133 20.71 -0.45 3.07
CA TYR A 133 22.04 -0.36 3.65
C TYR A 133 22.47 -1.69 4.28
N ALA A 134 21.57 -2.31 5.06
CA ALA A 134 21.85 -3.56 5.73
C ALA A 134 20.57 -4.37 5.97
N THR A 135 20.73 -5.69 6.02
CA THR A 135 19.68 -6.62 6.43
C THR A 135 20.02 -7.20 7.81
N ALA A 136 19.00 -7.34 8.68
CA ALA A 136 19.20 -7.86 10.03
C ALA A 136 18.06 -8.81 10.41
N LEU A 137 18.35 -10.11 10.47
CA LEU A 137 17.41 -11.12 10.95
C LEU A 137 17.41 -11.16 12.48
N GLN A 138 16.29 -10.82 13.10
CA GLN A 138 16.06 -10.86 14.54
C GLN A 138 14.99 -11.88 14.89
N THR A 139 14.59 -11.96 16.17
CA THR A 139 13.63 -12.97 16.65
C THR A 139 12.25 -12.88 15.98
N GLU A 140 11.74 -11.68 15.72
CA GLU A 140 10.39 -11.45 15.20
C GLU A 140 10.36 -10.99 13.73
N PHE A 141 11.39 -10.26 13.29
CA PHE A 141 11.45 -9.63 11.98
C PHE A 141 12.79 -9.90 11.30
N LEU A 142 12.76 -9.92 9.97
CA LEU A 142 13.88 -9.50 9.15
C LEU A 142 13.72 -7.98 8.91
N TYR A 143 14.72 -7.21 9.28
CA TYR A 143 14.76 -5.77 9.02
C TYR A 143 15.58 -5.47 7.77
N LEU A 144 15.10 -4.54 6.96
CA LEU A 144 15.87 -3.87 5.90
C LEU A 144 16.06 -2.42 6.35
N ASN A 145 17.28 -2.06 6.70
CA ASN A 145 17.65 -0.74 7.19
C ASN A 145 18.23 0.09 6.04
N PHE A 146 18.00 1.40 6.07
CA PHE A 146 18.42 2.32 5.00
C PHE A 146 19.59 3.20 5.40
N GLU A 147 19.92 3.27 6.70
CA GLU A 147 21.14 3.85 7.22
C GLU A 147 21.74 3.01 8.37
N GLU A 148 22.79 3.52 9.02
CA GLU A 148 23.47 2.88 10.14
C GLU A 148 22.64 2.94 11.45
N ASP A 149 21.98 4.07 11.73
CA ASP A 149 21.17 4.28 12.93
C ASP A 149 19.68 3.98 12.70
N TRP A 150 19.34 2.69 12.76
CA TRP A 150 17.98 2.19 12.61
C TRP A 150 16.95 2.78 13.58
N ARG A 151 17.37 3.44 14.67
CA ARG A 151 16.46 4.06 15.66
C ARG A 151 15.93 5.42 15.22
N ARG A 152 16.48 5.97 14.14
CA ARG A 152 16.15 7.30 13.63
C ARG A 152 15.89 7.30 12.13
N ASP A 153 16.34 6.27 11.42
CA ASP A 153 16.13 6.12 9.99
C ASP A 153 14.77 5.49 9.64
N PHE A 154 14.53 5.38 8.34
CA PHE A 154 13.46 4.55 7.82
C PHE A 154 13.87 3.08 7.83
N THR A 155 12.97 2.22 8.31
CA THR A 155 13.18 0.77 8.32
C THR A 155 11.98 0.02 7.74
N ILE A 156 12.25 -1.03 6.98
CA ILE A 156 11.23 -2.03 6.59
C ILE A 156 11.37 -3.25 7.50
N GLY A 157 10.25 -3.72 8.06
CA GLY A 157 10.20 -4.98 8.79
C GLY A 157 9.38 -6.02 8.07
N ILE A 158 9.96 -7.19 7.83
CA ILE A 158 9.24 -8.38 7.34
C ILE A 158 9.08 -9.35 8.51
N PRO A 159 7.85 -9.62 8.99
CA PRO A 159 7.65 -10.64 10.02
C PRO A 159 8.23 -11.97 9.58
N ARG A 160 8.94 -12.67 10.47
CA ARG A 160 9.58 -13.96 10.11
C ARG A 160 8.60 -15.00 9.61
N THR A 161 7.40 -15.00 10.17
CA THR A 161 6.30 -15.86 9.71
C THR A 161 6.06 -15.63 8.22
N ASP A 162 6.08 -14.38 7.76
CA ASP A 162 5.75 -13.95 6.39
C ASP A 162 6.89 -14.11 5.38
N LEU A 163 8.13 -14.34 5.82
CA LEU A 163 9.25 -14.73 4.93
C LEU A 163 8.92 -15.99 4.09
N ARG A 164 7.97 -16.82 4.54
CA ARG A 164 7.45 -17.95 3.75
C ARG A 164 6.86 -17.52 2.39
N HIS A 165 6.30 -16.32 2.29
CA HIS A 165 5.73 -15.81 1.04
C HIS A 165 6.82 -15.38 0.05
N PHE A 166 7.90 -14.77 0.56
CA PHE A 166 9.07 -14.41 -0.23
C PHE A 166 9.76 -15.64 -0.81
N ARG A 167 10.02 -16.66 0.01
CA ARG A 167 10.63 -17.92 -0.46
C ARG A 167 9.80 -18.63 -1.53
N ARG A 168 8.47 -18.61 -1.41
CA ARG A 168 7.57 -19.17 -2.44
C ARG A 168 7.65 -18.40 -3.76
N ALA A 169 7.91 -17.10 -3.70
CA ALA A 169 8.18 -16.26 -4.85
C ALA A 169 9.65 -16.33 -5.31
N GLN A 170 10.45 -17.25 -4.76
CA GLN A 170 11.88 -17.40 -5.05
C GLN A 170 12.71 -16.13 -4.75
N LEU A 171 12.31 -15.38 -3.72
CA LEU A 171 13.00 -14.20 -3.22
C LEU A 171 13.65 -14.46 -1.86
N SER A 172 14.84 -13.90 -1.65
CA SER A 172 15.61 -13.94 -0.40
C SER A 172 15.92 -12.51 0.07
N PRO A 173 15.00 -11.86 0.81
CA PRO A 173 15.22 -10.49 1.28
C PRO A 173 16.44 -10.32 2.20
N GLU A 174 16.93 -11.40 2.78
CA GLU A 174 18.18 -11.45 3.55
C GLU A 174 19.38 -10.97 2.72
N ASP A 175 19.35 -11.19 1.40
CA ASP A 175 20.43 -10.87 0.46
C ASP A 175 20.23 -9.52 -0.25
N TRP A 176 19.29 -8.69 0.21
CA TRP A 176 18.96 -7.42 -0.45
C TRP A 176 19.84 -6.25 -0.05
N THR A 177 20.90 -6.47 0.74
CA THR A 177 21.90 -5.42 1.01
C THR A 177 22.46 -4.86 -0.30
N GLY A 178 22.45 -3.53 -0.43
CA GLY A 178 22.86 -2.80 -1.63
C GLY A 178 21.82 -2.75 -2.75
N LYS A 179 20.64 -3.34 -2.58
CA LYS A 179 19.56 -3.28 -3.57
C LYS A 179 18.72 -2.02 -3.42
N THR A 180 18.39 -1.38 -4.53
CA THR A 180 17.36 -0.33 -4.57
C THR A 180 15.99 -0.99 -4.56
N VAL A 181 15.17 -0.60 -3.59
CA VAL A 181 13.81 -1.11 -3.44
C VAL A 181 12.79 0.03 -3.42
N GLU A 182 11.59 -0.29 -3.88
CA GLU A 182 10.39 0.51 -3.68
C GLU A 182 9.40 -0.30 -2.85
N VAL A 183 9.02 0.23 -1.70
CA VAL A 183 8.05 -0.38 -0.80
C VAL A 183 6.78 0.45 -0.74
N ARG A 184 5.63 -0.23 -0.75
CA ARG A 184 4.31 0.35 -0.56
C ARG A 184 3.64 -0.24 0.66
N GLY A 185 3.15 0.63 1.54
CA GLY A 185 2.53 0.22 2.78
C GLY A 185 2.15 1.38 3.69
N TRP A 186 1.49 1.03 4.80
CA TRP A 186 1.14 2.00 5.83
C TRP A 186 2.40 2.42 6.57
N LEU A 187 2.77 3.68 6.43
CA LEU A 187 3.90 4.27 7.15
C LEU A 187 3.50 4.52 8.59
N THR A 188 4.27 3.99 9.53
CA THR A 188 4.05 4.12 10.97
C THR A 188 5.30 4.67 11.65
N SER A 189 5.28 4.81 12.97
CA SER A 189 6.44 5.24 13.76
C SER A 189 6.78 4.18 14.80
N TRP A 190 7.91 3.49 14.63
CA TRP A 190 8.43 2.52 15.58
C TRP A 190 9.97 2.62 15.63
N ASN A 191 10.48 3.43 16.57
CA ASN A 191 11.90 3.83 16.61
C ASN A 191 12.35 4.43 15.27
N GLY A 192 11.54 5.31 14.67
CA GLY A 192 11.76 5.85 13.31
C GLY A 192 10.57 5.56 12.38
N PRO A 193 10.54 6.15 11.17
CA PRO A 193 9.59 5.78 10.13
C PRO A 193 9.67 4.28 9.80
N PHE A 194 8.53 3.60 9.79
CA PHE A 194 8.52 2.14 9.69
C PHE A 194 7.39 1.62 8.81
N ILE A 195 7.70 0.69 7.90
CA ILE A 195 6.71 -0.06 7.13
C ILE A 195 6.84 -1.55 7.40
N THR A 196 5.73 -2.18 7.80
CA THR A 196 5.62 -3.64 7.87
C THR A 196 5.26 -4.22 6.51
N VAL A 197 6.06 -5.16 6.04
CA VAL A 197 5.82 -5.90 4.80
C VAL A 197 5.47 -7.35 5.10
N THR A 198 4.26 -7.76 4.72
CA THR A 198 3.71 -9.11 4.98
C THR A 198 3.65 -9.99 3.73
N HIS A 199 3.87 -9.42 2.54
CA HIS A 199 3.87 -10.15 1.28
C HIS A 199 4.84 -9.51 0.27
N PRO A 200 5.50 -10.27 -0.62
CA PRO A 200 6.39 -9.74 -1.66
C PRO A 200 5.73 -8.74 -2.62
N VAL A 201 4.40 -8.74 -2.75
CA VAL A 201 3.70 -7.77 -3.63
C VAL A 201 3.79 -6.33 -3.11
N GLN A 202 4.22 -6.14 -1.86
CA GLN A 202 4.42 -4.81 -1.26
C GLN A 202 5.75 -4.17 -1.64
N ILE A 203 6.72 -4.94 -2.14
CA ILE A 203 8.09 -4.46 -2.35
C ILE A 203 8.63 -4.91 -3.71
N ARG A 204 9.22 -3.96 -4.45
CA ARG A 204 9.85 -4.20 -5.75
C ARG A 204 11.34 -3.90 -5.65
N ILE A 205 12.16 -4.73 -6.27
CA ILE A 205 13.57 -4.41 -6.52
C ILE A 205 13.62 -3.64 -7.84
N LEU A 206 14.39 -2.55 -7.89
CA LEU A 206 14.48 -1.67 -9.06
C LEU A 206 15.79 -1.81 -9.86
N ASP A 207 16.72 -2.63 -9.36
CA ASP A 207 18.01 -2.94 -10.00
C ASP A 207 17.95 -4.16 -10.93
#